data_AF-A0A3D3RFC0-F1
#
_entry.id   AF-A0A3D3RFC0-F1
#
_cell.length_a   1.000
_cell.length_b   1.000
_cell.length_c   1.000
_cell.angle_alpha   90.00
_cell.angle_beta   90.00
_cell.angle_gamma   90.00
#
_symmetry.space_group_name_H-M   'P 1'
#
loop_
_entity.id
_entity.type
_entity.pdbx_description
1 polymer ?
#
loop_
_entity_poly.entity_id
_entity_poly.type
_entity_poly.pdbx_seq_one_letter_code
_entity_poly.pdbx_strand_id
1 'polypeptide(L)'
;MSAIFNSRINAYCYLLLLLLNLSVITGCGSQGNSGPEMVEVKGTVSLDGNSIPVGDIIFEPTDGAGPAAAGQIREGKFDVQCPVGTKKVIISAARKTGKKGKEFGEDIMESYIPAKYNSESELQENVSQDSENEFHFVLKSM
;
A
#
# COMPACT_ATOMS: atom_id res chain seq x y z
N MET A 1 1.42 -69.09 36.13
CA MET A 1 2.20 -68.89 34.89
C MET A 1 1.18 -68.95 33.76
N SER A 2 0.49 -67.86 33.42
CA SER A 2 0.84 -67.01 32.27
C SER A 2 0.16 -65.61 32.34
N ALA A 3 0.04 -65.01 33.53
CA ALA A 3 -0.47 -63.64 33.71
C ALA A 3 0.54 -62.54 33.32
N ILE A 4 1.66 -62.91 32.69
CA ILE A 4 2.76 -62.01 32.31
C ILE A 4 2.62 -61.52 30.85
N PHE A 5 1.75 -62.15 30.04
CA PHE A 5 1.67 -61.87 28.60
C PHE A 5 0.85 -60.62 28.24
N ASN A 6 -0.23 -60.31 28.96
CA ASN A 6 -1.11 -59.17 28.63
C ASN A 6 -0.58 -57.79 29.08
N SER A 7 0.40 -57.73 29.98
CA SER A 7 0.98 -56.45 30.43
C SER A 7 1.93 -55.85 29.40
N ARG A 8 2.63 -56.69 28.62
CA ARG A 8 3.57 -56.22 27.60
C ARG A 8 2.85 -55.66 26.37
N ILE A 9 1.71 -56.23 25.97
CA ILE A 9 0.94 -55.78 24.78
C ILE A 9 0.31 -54.39 25.04
N ASN A 10 -0.24 -54.16 26.23
CA ASN A 10 -0.82 -52.85 26.59
C ASN A 10 0.24 -51.75 26.71
N ALA A 11 1.47 -52.08 27.12
CA ALA A 11 2.56 -51.12 27.15
C ALA A 11 2.97 -50.68 25.74
N TYR A 12 2.98 -51.59 24.75
CA TYR A 12 3.28 -51.22 23.36
C TYR A 12 2.15 -50.45 22.68
N CYS A 13 0.88 -50.71 23.02
CA CYS A 13 -0.24 -49.88 22.54
C CYS A 13 -0.21 -48.45 23.10
N TYR A 14 0.11 -48.27 24.39
CA TYR A 14 0.27 -46.93 24.97
C TYR A 14 1.55 -46.22 24.52
N LEU A 15 2.64 -46.96 24.26
CA LEU A 15 3.90 -46.39 23.77
C LEU A 15 3.82 -46.01 22.28
N LEU A 16 3.01 -46.71 21.48
CA LEU A 16 2.71 -46.32 20.08
C LEU A 16 1.67 -45.19 19.99
N LEU A 17 0.77 -45.04 20.98
CA LEU A 17 -0.20 -43.94 21.02
C LEU A 17 0.38 -42.63 21.60
N LEU A 18 1.48 -42.67 22.35
CA LEU A 18 2.17 -41.47 22.84
C LEU A 18 3.13 -40.85 21.80
N LEU A 19 3.53 -41.61 20.76
CA LEU A 19 4.42 -41.15 19.68
C LEU A 19 3.68 -40.49 18.50
N LEU A 20 2.34 -40.45 18.53
CA LEU A 20 1.49 -39.86 17.49
C LEU A 20 0.91 -38.48 17.88
N ASN A 21 1.50 -37.80 18.87
CA ASN A 21 1.11 -36.46 19.30
C ASN A 21 2.30 -35.48 19.29
N LEU A 22 3.22 -35.67 18.34
CA LEU A 22 4.26 -34.69 18.04
C LEU A 22 4.25 -34.36 16.53
N SER A 23 3.06 -34.18 15.98
CA SER A 23 2.86 -33.56 14.66
C SER A 23 3.11 -32.05 14.79
N VAL A 24 4.39 -31.73 14.88
CA VAL A 24 5.06 -30.51 14.42
C VAL A 24 4.09 -29.48 13.82
N ILE A 25 3.66 -28.52 14.64
CA ILE A 25 3.18 -27.23 14.15
C ILE A 25 4.41 -26.45 13.72
N THR A 26 5.07 -26.87 12.63
CA THR A 26 5.90 -25.95 11.85
C THR A 26 4.95 -25.27 10.90
N GLY A 27 4.28 -24.25 11.44
CA GLY A 27 3.93 -23.11 10.62
C GLY A 27 5.24 -22.58 10.05
N CYS A 28 5.56 -22.97 8.81
CA CYS A 28 6.50 -22.21 8.02
C CYS A 28 5.74 -20.98 7.54
N GLY A 29 5.55 -20.04 8.47
CA GLY A 29 5.21 -18.67 8.20
C GLY A 29 6.43 -18.02 7.54
N SER A 30 6.56 -18.23 6.25
CA SER A 30 7.21 -17.28 5.34
C SER A 30 6.56 -17.49 3.99
N GLN A 31 5.34 -16.95 3.87
CA GLN A 31 4.77 -16.65 2.58
C GLN A 31 5.84 -15.83 1.84
N GLY A 32 6.53 -16.46 0.89
CA GLY A 32 7.51 -15.79 0.07
C GLY A 32 6.86 -14.54 -0.50
N ASN A 33 7.54 -13.41 -0.42
CA ASN A 33 7.16 -12.18 -1.11
C ASN A 33 7.10 -12.50 -2.62
N SER A 34 5.96 -12.99 -3.10
CA SER A 34 5.65 -13.12 -4.52
C SER A 34 5.02 -11.83 -5.07
N GLY A 35 5.01 -10.78 -4.26
CA GLY A 35 4.61 -9.44 -4.69
C GLY A 35 5.76 -8.71 -5.41
N PRO A 36 5.42 -7.67 -6.20
CA PRO A 36 6.44 -6.80 -6.77
C PRO A 36 7.29 -6.17 -5.67
N GLU A 37 8.54 -5.87 -6.00
CA GLU A 37 9.44 -5.24 -5.05
C GLU A 37 9.02 -3.80 -4.79
N MET A 38 8.83 -3.49 -3.50
CA MET A 38 8.29 -2.22 -3.01
C MET A 38 9.42 -1.42 -2.36
N VAL A 39 9.46 -0.12 -2.62
CA VAL A 39 10.36 0.84 -1.97
C VAL A 39 9.56 2.00 -1.41
N GLU A 40 10.10 2.66 -0.39
CA GLU A 40 9.53 3.89 0.17
C GLU A 40 9.69 5.03 -0.83
N VAL A 41 8.59 5.76 -1.08
CA VAL A 41 8.57 6.98 -1.88
C VAL A 41 7.94 8.07 -1.03
N LYS A 42 8.67 9.16 -0.86
CA LYS A 42 8.27 10.30 -0.04
C LYS A 42 8.41 11.59 -0.82
N GLY A 43 7.82 12.66 -0.31
CA GLY A 43 8.00 13.94 -0.98
C GLY A 43 7.02 15.00 -0.60
N THR A 44 6.96 16.02 -1.45
CA THR A 44 6.10 17.18 -1.22
C THR A 44 5.30 17.59 -2.43
N VAL A 45 4.12 18.17 -2.19
CA VAL A 45 3.25 18.76 -3.21
C VAL A 45 2.82 20.15 -2.81
N SER A 46 3.04 21.11 -3.71
CA SER A 46 2.56 22.49 -3.58
C SER A 46 1.85 22.93 -4.85
N LEU A 47 0.92 23.88 -4.73
CA LEU A 47 0.25 24.56 -5.83
C LEU A 47 0.41 26.06 -5.66
N ASP A 48 0.95 26.72 -6.69
CA ASP A 48 1.21 28.16 -6.69
C ASP A 48 2.00 28.65 -5.47
N GLY A 49 2.94 27.81 -5.01
CA GLY A 49 3.79 28.10 -3.85
C GLY A 49 3.17 27.76 -2.48
N ASN A 50 1.93 27.26 -2.44
CA ASN A 50 1.26 26.84 -1.20
C ASN A 50 1.23 25.32 -1.09
N SER A 51 1.62 24.77 0.05
CA SER A 51 1.48 23.33 0.32
C SER A 51 0.02 22.87 0.23
N ILE A 52 -0.23 21.74 -0.42
CA ILE A 52 -1.57 21.15 -0.49
C ILE A 52 -2.00 20.68 0.91
N PRO A 53 -3.08 21.22 1.51
CA PRO A 53 -3.44 20.85 2.88
C PRO A 53 -3.85 19.38 3.02
N VAL A 54 -4.72 18.91 2.12
CA VAL A 54 -5.17 17.52 2.01
C VAL A 54 -5.38 17.21 0.52
N GLY A 55 -4.91 16.05 0.10
CA GLY A 55 -5.13 15.51 -1.24
C GLY A 55 -4.72 14.04 -1.29
N ASP A 56 -4.70 13.49 -2.49
CA ASP A 56 -4.28 12.12 -2.78
C ASP A 56 -3.24 12.13 -3.89
N ILE A 57 -2.30 11.19 -3.82
CA ILE A 57 -1.27 10.96 -4.82
C ILE A 57 -1.28 9.48 -5.21
N ILE A 58 -1.23 9.21 -6.52
CA ILE A 58 -1.23 7.86 -7.08
C ILE A 58 -0.03 7.74 -8.01
N PHE A 59 0.72 6.66 -7.86
CA PHE A 59 1.80 6.22 -8.73
C PHE A 59 1.31 5.03 -9.55
N GLU A 60 0.96 5.28 -10.81
CA GLU A 60 0.44 4.27 -11.74
C GLU A 60 1.58 3.79 -12.67
N PRO A 61 1.82 2.48 -12.83
CA PRO A 61 2.83 1.97 -13.75
C PRO A 61 2.55 2.42 -15.19
N THR A 62 3.55 3.01 -15.86
CA THR A 62 3.36 3.51 -17.23
C THR A 62 3.25 2.40 -18.27
N ASP A 63 3.77 1.22 -17.96
CA ASP A 63 3.71 0.00 -18.78
C ASP A 63 2.41 -0.80 -18.56
N GLY A 64 1.55 -0.38 -17.63
CA GLY A 64 0.36 -1.11 -17.23
C GLY A 64 0.64 -2.43 -16.48
N ALA A 65 1.89 -2.66 -16.06
CA ALA A 65 2.29 -3.88 -15.39
C ALA A 65 2.40 -3.66 -13.87
N GLY A 66 1.71 -4.51 -13.11
CA GLY A 66 1.74 -4.47 -11.65
C GLY A 66 0.75 -3.47 -11.04
N PRO A 67 0.71 -3.41 -9.69
CA PRO A 67 -0.24 -2.57 -8.97
C PRO A 67 0.17 -1.10 -8.98
N ALA A 68 -0.84 -0.21 -8.95
CA ALA A 68 -0.62 1.18 -8.58
C ALA A 68 -0.39 1.30 -7.07
N ALA A 69 0.33 2.34 -6.65
CA ALA A 69 0.47 2.73 -5.25
C ALA A 69 -0.25 4.05 -5.01
N ALA A 70 -0.99 4.15 -3.90
CA ALA A 70 -1.74 5.35 -3.55
C ALA A 70 -1.40 5.78 -2.12
N GLY A 71 -1.27 7.09 -1.92
CA GLY A 71 -0.98 7.71 -0.64
C GLY A 71 -1.78 8.99 -0.44
N GLN A 72 -1.93 9.40 0.82
CA GLN A 72 -2.56 10.67 1.15
C GLN A 72 -1.51 11.77 1.26
N ILE A 73 -1.82 12.93 0.70
CA ILE A 73 -1.07 14.17 0.92
C ILE A 73 -1.65 14.85 2.15
N ARG A 74 -0.80 15.20 3.12
CA ARG A 74 -1.15 16.03 4.29
C ARG A 74 -0.12 17.14 4.47
N GLU A 75 -0.59 18.37 4.57
CA GLU A 75 0.28 19.56 4.70
C GLU A 75 1.39 19.61 3.64
N GLY A 76 1.05 19.17 2.43
CA GLY A 76 1.91 19.11 1.28
C GLY A 76 2.94 17.99 1.34
N LYS A 77 2.82 17.00 2.23
CA LYS A 77 3.74 15.85 2.33
C LYS A 77 3.03 14.54 2.05
N PHE A 78 3.74 13.58 1.47
CA PHE A 78 3.28 12.21 1.30
C PHE A 78 4.41 11.21 1.58
N ASP A 79 4.01 9.98 1.89
CA ASP A 79 4.86 8.81 2.11
C ASP A 79 4.04 7.57 1.69
N VAL A 80 4.58 6.78 0.77
CA VAL A 80 3.89 5.62 0.18
C VAL A 80 4.90 4.52 -0.17
N GLN A 81 4.52 3.26 0.06
CA GLN A 81 5.25 2.12 -0.50
C GLN A 81 4.85 1.93 -1.96
N CYS A 82 5.81 2.05 -2.88
CA CYS A 82 5.57 1.99 -4.31
C CYS A 82 6.40 0.88 -4.96
N PRO A 83 5.86 0.11 -5.93
CA PRO A 83 6.66 -0.79 -6.73
C PRO A 83 7.73 -0.04 -7.52
N VAL A 84 8.88 -0.65 -7.75
CA VAL A 84 9.90 -0.06 -8.64
C VAL A 84 9.39 0.11 -10.08
N GLY A 85 10.05 0.98 -10.85
CA GLY A 85 9.80 1.27 -12.26
C GLY A 85 9.23 2.67 -12.51
N THR A 86 9.03 2.99 -13.79
CA THR A 86 8.48 4.28 -14.23
C THR A 86 7.00 4.39 -13.87
N LYS A 87 6.63 5.49 -13.20
CA LYS A 87 5.28 5.77 -12.73
C LYS A 87 4.76 7.06 -13.32
N LYS A 88 3.53 7.04 -13.83
CA LYS A 88 2.72 8.24 -14.04
C LYS A 88 2.17 8.67 -12.68
N VAL A 89 2.35 9.94 -12.34
CA VAL A 89 1.95 10.49 -11.03
C VAL A 89 0.64 11.24 -11.19
N ILE A 90 -0.41 10.84 -10.49
CA ILE A 90 -1.72 11.49 -10.50
C ILE A 90 -1.93 12.13 -9.14
N ILE A 91 -2.17 13.43 -9.12
CA ILE A 91 -2.40 14.21 -7.92
C ILE A 91 -3.82 14.76 -7.96
N SER A 92 -4.56 14.60 -6.87
CA SER A 92 -5.90 15.15 -6.74
C SER A 92 -6.11 15.82 -5.39
N ALA A 93 -6.89 16.89 -5.36
CA ALA A 93 -7.26 17.56 -4.14
C ALA A 93 -8.55 18.35 -4.37
N ALA A 94 -9.38 18.41 -3.34
CA ALA A 94 -10.64 19.15 -3.36
C ALA A 94 -10.76 20.06 -2.15
N ARG A 95 -11.47 21.18 -2.31
CA ARG A 95 -11.74 22.14 -1.24
C ARG A 95 -13.21 22.53 -1.19
N LYS A 96 -13.66 22.99 -0.02
CA LYS A 96 -15.01 23.54 0.13
C LYS A 96 -15.12 24.86 -0.63
N THR A 97 -16.20 25.01 -1.39
CA THR A 97 -16.52 26.26 -2.10
C THR A 97 -17.20 27.30 -1.20
N GLY A 98 -17.60 26.91 0.01
CA GLY A 98 -18.43 27.72 0.92
C GLY A 98 -19.92 27.73 0.57
N LYS A 99 -20.31 27.08 -0.53
CA LYS A 99 -21.72 26.93 -0.94
C LYS A 99 -22.30 25.62 -0.40
N LYS A 100 -23.62 25.63 -0.18
CA LYS A 100 -24.39 24.47 0.23
C LYS A 100 -25.24 23.92 -0.92
N GLY A 101 -25.38 22.60 -0.99
CA GLY A 101 -26.31 21.92 -1.89
C GLY A 101 -27.76 22.34 -1.60
N LYS A 102 -28.55 22.48 -2.66
CA LYS A 102 -29.95 22.94 -2.55
C LYS A 102 -30.90 21.88 -1.98
N GLU A 103 -30.54 20.61 -2.12
CA GLU A 103 -31.40 19.49 -1.78
C GLU A 103 -31.16 18.98 -0.36
N PHE A 104 -29.89 18.78 0.04
CA PHE A 104 -29.55 18.21 1.35
C PHE A 104 -28.62 19.10 2.21
N GLY A 105 -28.26 20.30 1.75
CA GLY A 105 -27.44 21.24 2.52
C GLY A 105 -25.98 20.81 2.72
N GLU A 106 -25.50 19.87 1.92
CA GLU A 106 -24.13 19.36 1.89
C GLU A 106 -23.13 20.43 1.43
N ASP A 107 -21.87 20.33 1.88
CA ASP A 107 -20.82 21.22 1.38
C ASP A 107 -20.51 20.90 -0.09
N ILE A 108 -20.58 21.92 -0.95
CA ILE A 108 -20.14 21.79 -2.34
C ILE A 108 -18.61 21.83 -2.35
N MET A 109 -18.02 20.75 -2.85
CA MET A 109 -16.58 20.60 -3.04
C MET A 109 -16.20 20.96 -4.48
N GLU A 110 -15.03 21.58 -4.67
CA GLU A 110 -14.42 21.79 -5.98
C GLU A 110 -13.04 21.14 -6.03
N SER A 111 -12.76 20.44 -7.14
CA SER A 111 -11.38 20.05 -7.48
C SER A 111 -10.63 21.28 -7.95
N TYR A 112 -9.40 21.45 -7.47
CA TYR A 112 -8.58 22.62 -7.80
C TYR A 112 -7.21 22.24 -8.37
N ILE A 113 -6.94 20.94 -8.58
CA ILE A 113 -5.74 20.46 -9.27
C ILE A 113 -6.00 20.45 -10.77
N PRO A 114 -5.17 21.13 -11.58
CA PRO A 114 -5.29 21.11 -13.04
C PRO A 114 -5.23 19.71 -13.64
N ALA A 115 -5.94 19.52 -14.76
CA ALA A 115 -6.04 18.23 -15.45
C ALA A 115 -4.66 17.64 -15.80
N LYS A 116 -3.69 18.48 -16.23
CA LYS A 116 -2.30 18.11 -16.55
C LYS A 116 -1.50 17.47 -15.41
N TYR A 117 -2.02 17.47 -14.18
CA TYR A 117 -1.46 16.81 -13.01
C TYR A 117 -2.41 15.75 -12.41
N ASN A 118 -3.58 15.55 -12.99
CA ASN A 118 -4.64 14.67 -12.51
C ASN A 118 -5.17 13.78 -13.66
N SER A 119 -6.35 14.09 -14.20
CA SER A 119 -7.05 13.28 -15.19
C SER A 119 -6.28 13.11 -16.51
N GLU A 120 -5.43 14.07 -16.84
CA GLU A 120 -4.58 14.12 -18.02
C GLU A 120 -3.11 14.25 -17.58
N SER A 121 -2.73 13.58 -16.50
CA SER A 121 -1.42 13.81 -15.89
C SER A 121 -0.26 13.55 -16.86
N GLU A 122 0.62 14.54 -16.95
CA GLU A 122 1.88 14.47 -17.68
C GLU A 122 3.07 14.19 -16.76
N LEU A 123 2.85 14.11 -15.44
CA LEU A 123 3.89 13.86 -14.45
C LEU A 123 4.37 12.41 -14.53
N GLN A 124 5.69 12.22 -14.57
CA GLN A 124 6.31 10.91 -14.48
C GLN A 124 7.53 10.94 -13.58
N GLU A 125 7.70 9.87 -12.80
CA GLU A 125 8.87 9.66 -11.96
C GLU A 125 9.38 8.23 -12.10
N ASN A 126 10.68 8.04 -11.93
CA ASN A 126 11.28 6.70 -11.90
C ASN A 126 11.56 6.28 -10.46
N VAL A 127 10.85 5.25 -9.99
CA VAL A 127 11.03 4.67 -8.67
C VAL A 127 12.09 3.57 -8.75
N SER A 128 13.15 3.68 -7.95
CA SER A 128 14.31 2.77 -8.00
C SER A 128 14.74 2.29 -6.62
N GLN A 129 15.37 1.13 -6.53
CA GLN A 129 16.04 0.67 -5.31
C GLN A 129 17.30 1.46 -4.99
N ASP A 130 17.93 2.02 -6.01
CA ASP A 130 19.24 2.67 -5.91
C ASP A 130 19.13 4.18 -5.67
N SER A 131 17.94 4.70 -5.36
CA SER A 131 17.68 6.13 -5.12
C SER A 131 16.91 6.36 -3.84
N GLU A 132 16.93 7.60 -3.35
CA GLU A 132 16.18 8.03 -2.16
C GLU A 132 14.66 8.10 -2.40
N ASN A 133 14.22 8.08 -3.67
CA ASN A 133 12.83 8.25 -4.10
C ASN A 133 12.10 9.42 -3.40
N GLU A 134 12.78 10.56 -3.26
CA GLU A 134 12.21 11.80 -2.76
C GLU A 134 11.80 12.72 -3.92
N PHE A 135 10.49 12.97 -4.07
CA PHE A 135 9.94 13.74 -5.20
C PHE A 135 9.25 15.03 -4.76
N HIS A 136 9.53 16.14 -5.43
CA HIS A 136 8.95 17.45 -5.11
C HIS A 136 8.13 18.00 -6.28
N PHE A 137 6.80 17.98 -6.13
CA PHE A 137 5.86 18.46 -7.14
C PHE A 137 5.46 19.91 -6.85
N VAL A 138 5.96 20.83 -7.67
CA VAL A 138 5.60 22.26 -7.63
C VAL A 138 4.62 22.56 -8.76
N LEU A 139 3.33 22.51 -8.45
CA LEU A 139 2.24 22.63 -9.41
C LEU A 139 1.89 24.11 -9.68
N LYS A 140 1.34 24.36 -10.87
CA LYS A 140 0.83 25.68 -11.29
C LYS A 140 -0.61 25.60 -11.76
N SER A 141 -1.44 26.55 -11.34
CA SER A 141 -2.85 26.60 -11.73
C SER A 141 -3.10 26.98 -13.20
N MET A 142 -2.10 27.54 -13.89
CA MET A 142 -2.13 27.88 -15.32
C MET A 142 -0.94 27.24 -16.04
#